data_AF-X1UIY2-F1
#
_entry.id   AF-X1UIY2-F1
#
_cell.length_a   1.000
_cell.length_b   1.000
_cell.length_c   1.000
_cell.angle_alpha   90.00
_cell.angle_beta   90.00
_cell.angle_gamma   90.00
#
_symmetry.space_group_name_H-M   'P 1'
#
loop_
_entity.id
_entity.type
_entity.pdbx_description
1 polymer ?
#
loop_
_entity_poly.entity_id
_entity_poly.type
_entity_poly.pdbx_seq_one_letter_code
_entity_poly.pdbx_strand_id
1 'polypeptide(L)'
;MKYIISDTIRLKATIKNLLGVEEAPAGLTVSVYKLDGAVLLSGGEPSLTDGTTAQYYYDWTISGNFNKWDKRLAVVWKWYGPHRKEMLFNITPPVAGSA
;
A
#
# COMPACT_ATOMS: atom_id res chain seq x y z
N MET A 1 2.27 13.88 -4.20
CA MET A 1 3.08 13.14 -5.20
C MET A 1 2.15 12.35 -6.12
N LYS A 2 2.56 12.13 -7.37
CA LYS A 2 1.91 11.21 -8.32
C LYS A 2 2.97 10.23 -8.80
N TYR A 3 2.61 8.96 -8.91
CA TYR A 3 3.50 7.90 -9.38
C TYR A 3 3.07 7.40 -10.76
N ILE A 4 4.00 6.96 -11.57
CA ILE A 4 3.74 6.44 -12.91
C ILE A 4 3.66 4.90 -12.83
N ILE A 5 2.91 4.29 -13.75
CA ILE A 5 2.92 2.83 -13.91
C ILE A 5 4.36 2.38 -14.16
N SER A 6 4.74 1.24 -13.58
CA SER A 6 6.10 0.70 -13.53
C SER A 6 7.05 1.36 -12.53
N ASP A 7 6.67 2.46 -11.86
CA ASP A 7 7.46 2.96 -10.73
C ASP A 7 7.49 1.92 -9.61
N THR A 8 8.66 1.76 -8.98
CA THR A 8 8.77 1.06 -7.69
C THR A 8 8.67 2.08 -6.58
N ILE A 9 7.67 1.91 -5.71
CA ILE A 9 7.38 2.82 -4.61
C ILE A 9 7.56 2.10 -3.26
N ARG A 10 8.05 2.83 -2.27
CA ARG A 10 8.13 2.35 -0.89
C ARG A 10 6.87 2.73 -0.12
N LEU A 11 6.00 1.77 0.10
CA LEU A 11 4.85 1.90 0.99
C LEU A 11 5.34 1.83 2.43
N LYS A 12 4.82 2.69 3.32
CA LYS A 12 5.23 2.72 4.73
C LYS A 12 4.03 2.73 5.67
N ALA A 13 4.14 2.05 6.80
CA ALA A 13 3.18 2.14 7.89
C ALA A 13 3.87 2.12 9.25
N THR A 14 3.58 3.12 10.07
CA THR A 14 3.81 3.07 11.52
C THR A 14 2.53 2.60 12.20
N ILE A 15 2.66 1.58 13.04
CA ILE A 15 1.55 1.00 13.81
C ILE A 15 1.68 1.45 15.26
N LYS A 16 0.57 1.98 15.79
CA LYS A 16 0.47 2.49 17.16
C LYS A 16 -0.80 1.97 17.80
N ASN A 17 -0.75 1.71 19.10
CA ASN A 17 -1.94 1.39 19.87
C ASN A 17 -2.78 2.64 20.16
N LEU A 18 -3.89 2.48 20.89
CA LEU A 18 -4.83 3.57 21.20
C LEU A 18 -4.21 4.69 22.05
N LEU A 19 -3.09 4.42 22.73
CA LEU A 19 -2.34 5.40 23.51
C LEU A 19 -1.28 6.12 22.66
N GLY A 20 -1.19 5.80 21.37
CA GLY A 20 -0.19 6.38 20.46
C GLY A 20 1.21 5.79 20.60
N VAL A 21 1.36 4.70 21.34
CA VAL A 21 2.63 3.98 21.54
C VAL A 21 2.86 3.03 20.37
N GLU A 22 4.08 3.01 19.84
CA GLU A 22 4.48 2.06 18.79
C GLU A 22 4.48 0.63 19.34
N GLU A 23 3.69 -0.24 18.71
CA GLU A 23 3.49 -1.62 19.13
C GLU A 23 3.50 -2.54 17.91
N ALA A 24 4.31 -3.60 17.98
CA ALA A 24 4.48 -4.54 16.88
C ALA A 24 3.20 -5.38 16.69
N PRO A 25 2.52 -5.29 15.53
CA PRO A 25 1.36 -6.12 15.24
C PRO A 25 1.77 -7.57 14.89
N ALA A 26 0.91 -8.53 15.23
CA ALA A 26 1.01 -9.90 14.72
C ALA A 26 0.37 -10.01 13.31
N GLY A 27 1.05 -10.69 12.38
CA GLY A 27 0.51 -11.02 11.05
C GLY A 27 0.24 -9.80 10.15
N LEU A 28 1.12 -8.79 10.19
CA LEU A 28 0.99 -7.61 9.35
C LEU A 28 1.16 -7.95 7.86
N THR A 29 0.22 -7.51 7.05
CA THR A 29 0.24 -7.64 5.59
C THR A 29 -0.14 -6.33 4.93
N VAL A 30 0.31 -6.12 3.70
CA VAL A 30 -0.08 -5.00 2.85
C VAL A 30 -0.79 -5.51 1.59
N SER A 31 -1.83 -4.81 1.18
CA SER A 31 -2.56 -5.07 -0.06
C SER A 31 -2.81 -3.75 -0.79
N VAL A 32 -2.87 -3.80 -2.12
CA VAL A 32 -3.13 -2.63 -2.95
C VAL A 32 -4.32 -2.92 -3.84
N TYR A 33 -5.23 -1.96 -3.91
CA TYR A 33 -6.48 -2.05 -4.65
C TYR A 33 -6.67 -0.82 -5.53
N LYS A 34 -7.35 -1.03 -6.65
CA LYS A 34 -8.07 0.05 -7.32
C LYS A 34 -9.29 0.47 -6.50
N LEU A 35 -9.80 1.68 -6.78
CA LEU A 35 -10.98 2.19 -6.07
C LEU A 35 -12.29 1.47 -6.43
N ASP A 36 -12.32 0.73 -7.54
CA ASP A 36 -13.43 -0.17 -7.88
C ASP A 36 -13.38 -1.50 -7.12
N GLY A 37 -12.38 -1.70 -6.27
CA GLY A 37 -12.16 -2.92 -5.49
C GLY A 37 -11.29 -3.98 -6.17
N ALA A 38 -10.85 -3.76 -7.42
CA ALA A 38 -9.96 -4.70 -8.08
C ALA A 38 -8.60 -4.78 -7.35
N VAL A 39 -8.16 -6.02 -7.10
CA VAL A 39 -6.92 -6.30 -6.35
C VAL A 39 -5.71 -6.18 -7.27
N LEU A 40 -4.69 -5.44 -6.85
CA LEU A 40 -3.40 -5.31 -7.53
C LEU A 40 -2.25 -5.99 -6.77
N LEU A 41 -2.32 -5.99 -5.44
CA LEU A 41 -1.44 -6.74 -4.56
C LEU A 41 -2.30 -7.32 -3.43
N SER A 42 -2.09 -8.59 -3.10
CA SER A 42 -2.77 -9.26 -1.99
C SER A 42 -1.74 -9.87 -1.05
N GLY A 43 -1.79 -9.47 0.23
CA GLY A 43 -1.02 -10.12 1.28
C GLY A 43 0.50 -10.00 1.18
N GLY A 44 1.03 -8.88 0.68
CA GLY A 44 2.48 -8.63 0.72
C GLY A 44 2.99 -8.59 2.15
N GLU A 45 4.10 -9.29 2.42
CA GLU A 45 4.75 -9.33 3.73
C GLU A 45 5.73 -8.16 3.87
N PRO A 46 5.45 -7.17 4.73
CA PRO A 46 6.30 -6.00 4.88
C PRO A 46 7.49 -6.26 5.80
N SER A 47 8.58 -5.56 5.52
CA SER A 47 9.79 -5.58 6.33
C SER A 47 9.69 -4.54 7.45
N LEU A 48 10.18 -4.90 8.63
CA LEU A 48 10.40 -3.95 9.72
C LEU A 48 11.59 -3.05 9.35
N THR A 49 11.48 -1.75 9.64
CA THR A 49 12.58 -0.80 9.45
C THR A 49 13.61 -1.00 10.56
N ASP A 50 14.88 -1.11 10.20
CA ASP A 50 15.98 -1.32 11.16
C ASP A 50 15.95 -0.28 12.29
N GLY A 51 16.13 -0.76 13.52
CA GLY A 51 16.12 0.09 14.72
C GLY A 51 14.74 0.59 15.16
N THR A 52 13.64 0.08 14.58
CA THR A 52 12.27 0.44 14.97
C THR A 52 11.51 -0.77 15.51
N THR A 53 10.41 -0.55 16.24
CA THR A 53 9.55 -1.63 16.77
C THR A 53 8.27 -1.81 15.98
N ALA A 54 7.77 -0.77 15.32
CA ALA A 54 6.48 -0.82 14.61
C ALA A 54 6.43 0.02 13.33
N GLN A 55 7.59 0.31 12.71
CA GLN A 55 7.66 1.04 11.45
C GLN A 55 8.02 0.08 10.32
N TYR A 56 7.05 -0.18 9.45
CA TYR A 56 7.16 -1.16 8.39
C TYR A 56 7.23 -0.51 7.02
N TYR A 57 7.88 -1.19 6.08
CA TYR A 57 7.89 -0.81 4.68
C TYR A 57 7.67 -2.01 3.76
N TYR A 58 7.16 -1.73 2.57
CA TYR A 58 7.05 -2.70 1.49
C TYR A 58 7.33 -1.99 0.17
N ASP A 59 8.30 -2.50 -0.58
CA ASP A 59 8.63 -1.99 -1.90
C ASP A 59 7.75 -2.69 -2.94
N TRP A 60 6.94 -1.91 -3.64
CA TRP A 60 5.97 -2.42 -4.60
C TRP A 60 6.13 -1.72 -5.94
N THR A 61 6.23 -2.51 -7.01
CA THR A 61 6.20 -2.01 -8.38
C THR A 61 4.76 -1.89 -8.87
N ILE A 62 4.38 -0.68 -9.28
CA ILE A 62 3.03 -0.39 -9.76
C ILE A 62 2.80 -1.15 -11.08
N SER A 63 2.04 -2.22 -11.00
CA SER A 63 1.76 -3.13 -12.11
C SER A 63 0.29 -3.55 -12.09
N GLY A 64 -0.21 -3.97 -13.26
CA GLY A 64 -1.60 -4.34 -13.47
C GLY A 64 -2.22 -3.65 -14.67
N ASN A 65 -3.46 -4.01 -14.97
CA ASN A 65 -4.19 -3.45 -16.10
C ASN A 65 -4.84 -2.14 -15.68
N PHE A 66 -4.24 -0.99 -16.03
CA PHE A 66 -4.81 0.32 -15.74
C PHE A 66 -5.50 0.92 -16.97
N ASN A 67 -6.53 1.72 -16.74
CA ASN A 67 -7.18 2.53 -17.77
C ASN A 67 -7.08 4.03 -17.41
N LYS A 68 -7.51 4.90 -18.33
CA LYS A 68 -7.42 6.36 -18.18
C LYS A 68 -8.16 6.94 -16.95
N TRP A 69 -9.05 6.16 -16.34
CA TRP A 69 -9.84 6.55 -15.17
C TRP A 69 -9.17 6.15 -13.84
N ASP A 70 -8.18 5.26 -13.86
CA ASP A 70 -7.45 4.82 -12.67
C ASP A 70 -6.46 5.89 -12.21
N LYS A 71 -6.94 6.87 -11.45
CA LYS A 71 -6.14 8.02 -10.98
C LYS A 71 -5.64 7.88 -9.54
N ARG A 72 -6.19 6.94 -8.78
CA ARG A 72 -5.89 6.74 -7.36
C ARG A 72 -5.97 5.26 -7.01
N LEU A 73 -5.15 4.87 -6.05
CA LEU A 73 -5.11 3.51 -5.49
C LEU A 73 -5.24 3.57 -3.97
N ALA A 74 -5.74 2.47 -3.40
CA ALA A 74 -5.85 2.26 -1.97
C ALA A 74 -4.81 1.23 -1.52
N VAL A 75 -3.98 1.61 -0.55
CA VAL A 75 -3.11 0.69 0.20
C VAL A 75 -3.81 0.36 1.49
N VAL A 76 -3.97 -0.93 1.76
CA VAL A 76 -4.56 -1.42 3.00
C VAL A 76 -3.54 -2.28 3.72
N TRP A 77 -3.15 -1.83 4.90
CA TRP A 77 -2.39 -2.61 5.87
C TRP A 77 -3.37 -3.33 6.78
N LYS A 78 -3.20 -4.63 6.99
CA LYS A 78 -4.04 -5.45 7.87
C LYS A 78 -3.17 -6.25 8.81
N TRP A 79 -3.62 -6.44 10.04
CA TRP A 79 -2.97 -7.32 11.02
C TRP A 79 -4.02 -8.04 11.86
N TYR A 80 -3.57 -8.96 12.71
CA TYR A 80 -4.45 -9.85 13.48
C TYR A 80 -5.61 -9.10 14.16
N GLY A 81 -6.81 -9.66 14.05
CA GLY A 81 -8.06 -9.05 14.53
C GLY A 81 -8.75 -8.17 13.48
N PRO A 82 -9.63 -7.23 13.89
CA PRO A 82 -10.36 -6.35 12.97
C PRO A 82 -9.52 -5.16 12.49
N HIS A 83 -8.21 -5.15 12.75
CA HIS A 83 -7.39 -3.97 12.60
C HIS A 83 -6.85 -3.79 11.18
N ARG A 84 -7.01 -2.57 10.67
CA ARG A 84 -6.48 -2.17 9.37
C ARG A 84 -6.18 -0.68 9.32
N LYS A 85 -5.26 -0.31 8.43
CA LYS A 85 -4.95 1.08 8.08
C LYS A 85 -5.05 1.23 6.57
N GLU A 86 -5.87 2.18 6.13
CA GLU A 86 -6.05 2.49 4.71
C GLU A 86 -5.39 3.82 4.37
N MET A 87 -4.72 3.89 3.22
CA MET A 87 -4.12 5.10 2.68
C MET A 87 -4.37 5.18 1.19
N LEU A 88 -4.75 6.37 0.71
CA LEU A 88 -4.93 6.62 -0.71
C LEU A 88 -3.72 7.37 -1.27
N PHE A 89 -3.29 7.00 -2.46
CA PHE A 89 -2.28 7.76 -3.20
C PHE A 89 -2.67 7.91 -4.68
N ASN A 90 -2.10 8.92 -5.32
CA ASN A 90 -2.43 9.27 -6.70
C ASN A 90 -1.43 8.63 -7.66
N ILE A 91 -1.92 8.15 -8.80
CA ILE A 91 -1.10 7.69 -9.92
C ILE A 91 -1.38 8.53 -11.17
N THR A 92 -0.43 8.52 -12.08
CA THR A 92 -0.61 9.01 -13.45
C THR A 92 -1.15 7.84 -14.28
N PRO A 93 -2.41 7.92 -14.76
CA PRO A 93 -2.99 6.86 -15.55
C PRO A 93 -2.26 6.73 -16.92
N PRO A 94 -2.41 5.58 -17.61
CA PRO A 94 -1.82 5.42 -18.93
C PRO A 94 -2.50 6.38 -19.92
N VAL A 95 -1.71 6.93 -20.86
CA VAL A 95 -2.22 7.80 -21.91
C VAL A 95 -3.04 6.94 -22.88
N ALA A 96 -4.22 7.40 -23.29
CA ALA A 96 -5.00 6.71 -24.31
C ALA A 96 -4.21 6.75 -25.63
N GLY A 97 -3.60 5.63 -26.02
CA GLY A 97 -2.87 5.53 -27.30
C GLY A 97 -1.59 4.69 -27.31
N SER A 98 -1.14 4.13 -26.18
CA SER A 98 0.02 3.22 -26.16
C SER A 98 -0.42 1.78 -25.90
N ALA A 99 -0.89 1.12 -26.95
CA ALA A 99 -0.99 -0.33 -27.10
C ALA A 99 -0.43 -0.69 -28.47
#